data_AF-H0TPM7-F1
#
_entry.id   AF-H0TPM7-F1
#
_cell.length_a   1.000
_cell.length_b   1.000
_cell.length_c   1.000
_cell.angle_alpha   90.00
_cell.angle_beta   90.00
_cell.angle_gamma   90.00
#
_symmetry.space_group_name_H-M   'P 1'
#
loop_
_entity.id
_entity.type
_entity.pdbx_description
1 polymer ?
#
loop_
_entity_poly.entity_id
_entity_poly.type
_entity_poly.pdbx_seq_one_letter_code
_entity_poly.pdbx_strand_id
1 'polypeptide(L)'
;MTELEKAEHFLSVLTSAQAAAPQTALQLLNGVIGLAKSAGGTESIEVDEARASALLAICEVGKALHRGQPTEALFAKAFTATEGWVSLVR
;
A
#
# COMPACT_ATOMS: atom_id res chain seq x y z
N MET A 1 3.02 0.23 15.68
CA MET A 1 2.56 1.30 14.78
C MET A 1 1.07 1.45 14.95
N THR A 2 0.61 2.68 15.19
CA THR A 2 -0.81 3.06 15.08
C THR A 2 -1.30 2.86 13.64
N GLU A 3 -2.60 2.88 13.39
CA GLU A 3 -3.10 2.78 12.02
C GLU A 3 -2.65 3.96 11.15
N LEU A 4 -2.59 5.18 11.69
CA LEU A 4 -2.03 6.33 10.98
C LEU A 4 -0.57 6.12 10.60
N GLU A 5 0.26 5.67 11.53
CA GLU A 5 1.68 5.37 11.25
C GLU A 5 1.83 4.31 10.16
N LYS A 6 0.96 3.29 10.14
CA LYS A 6 0.97 2.27 9.08
C LYS A 6 0.56 2.87 7.74
N ALA A 7 -0.52 3.65 7.68
CA ALA A 7 -1.03 4.26 6.46
C ALA A 7 0.01 5.21 5.84
N GLU A 8 0.66 6.04 6.65
CA GLU A 8 1.74 6.92 6.23
C GLU A 8 2.98 6.15 5.76
N HIS A 9 3.31 5.03 6.43
CA HIS A 9 4.41 4.17 6.00
C HIS A 9 4.13 3.51 4.65
N PHE A 10 2.90 3.07 4.39
CA PHE A 10 2.48 2.58 3.07
C PHE A 10 2.67 3.64 1.99
N LEU A 11 2.27 4.89 2.27
CA LEU A 11 2.40 6.00 1.33
C LEU A 11 3.86 6.34 1.02
N SER A 12 4.71 6.32 2.04
CA SER A 12 6.16 6.52 1.90
C SER A 12 6.81 5.43 1.05
N VAL A 13 6.43 4.17 1.28
CA VAL A 13 6.92 3.03 0.50
C VAL A 13 6.45 3.09 -0.96
N LEU A 14 5.19 3.49 -1.21
CA LEU A 14 4.68 3.70 -2.57
C LEU A 14 5.48 4.77 -3.31
N THR A 15 5.74 5.91 -2.66
CA THR A 15 6.58 6.99 -3.21
C THR A 15 7.97 6.50 -3.58
N SER A 16 8.61 5.78 -2.66
CA SER A 16 9.95 5.23 -2.88
C SER A 16 9.96 4.17 -4.00
N ALA A 17 8.95 3.30 -4.05
CA ALA A 17 8.85 2.25 -5.05
C ALA A 17 8.59 2.80 -6.46
N GLN A 18 7.80 3.87 -6.59
CA GLN A 18 7.51 4.49 -7.89
C GLN A 18 8.76 5.09 -8.54
N ALA A 19 9.69 5.63 -7.73
CA ALA A 19 10.94 6.21 -8.21
C ALA A 19 12.08 5.19 -8.42
N ALA A 20 11.86 3.93 -8.05
CA ALA A 20 12.90 2.89 -8.05
C ALA A 20 12.88 2.02 -9.30
N ALA A 21 14.00 1.33 -9.55
CA ALA A 21 14.05 0.26 -10.53
C ALA A 21 13.09 -0.90 -10.16
N PRO A 22 12.54 -1.65 -11.13
CA PRO A 22 11.48 -2.62 -10.87
C PRO A 22 11.76 -3.65 -9.77
N GLN A 23 12.97 -4.22 -9.72
CA GLN A 23 13.36 -5.17 -8.68
C GLN A 23 13.41 -4.53 -7.29
N THR A 24 13.94 -3.31 -7.18
CA THR A 24 13.98 -2.56 -5.93
C THR A 24 12.58 -2.16 -5.49
N ALA A 25 11.73 -1.70 -6.41
CA ALA A 25 10.33 -1.40 -6.16
C ALA A 25 9.60 -2.63 -5.61
N LEU A 26 9.79 -3.80 -6.21
CA LEU A 26 9.18 -5.05 -5.76
C LEU A 26 9.64 -5.46 -4.35
N GLN A 27 10.92 -5.28 -4.02
CA GLN A 27 11.42 -5.50 -2.65
C GLN A 27 10.79 -4.55 -1.63
N LEU A 28 10.69 -3.27 -1.96
CA LEU A 28 10.06 -2.27 -1.10
C LEU A 28 8.58 -2.60 -0.82
N LEU A 29 7.82 -2.89 -1.88
CA LEU A 29 6.40 -3.23 -1.76
C LEU A 29 6.16 -4.53 -0.98
N ASN A 30 7.02 -5.53 -1.12
CA ASN A 30 6.90 -6.76 -0.33
C ASN A 30 7.15 -6.53 1.16
N GLY A 31 7.96 -5.54 1.52
CA GLY A 31 8.26 -5.19 2.90
C GLY A 31 7.05 -4.73 3.70
N VAL A 32 6.02 -4.17 3.04
CA VAL A 32 4.83 -3.64 3.73
C VAL A 32 3.67 -4.63 3.87
N ILE A 33 3.70 -5.76 3.15
CA ILE A 33 2.61 -6.75 3.17
C ILE A 33 2.34 -7.26 4.60
N GLY A 34 3.38 -7.50 5.38
CA GLY A 34 3.26 -7.97 6.77
C GLY A 34 2.62 -6.95 7.70
N LEU A 35 2.68 -5.66 7.37
CA LEU A 35 2.20 -4.55 8.19
C LEU A 35 0.70 -4.27 7.98
N ALA A 36 0.09 -4.79 6.90
CA ALA A 36 -1.34 -4.65 6.64
C ALA A 36 -2.22 -5.49 7.57
N LYS A 37 -1.64 -6.36 8.39
CA LYS A 37 -2.40 -7.14 9.37
C LYS A 37 -2.99 -6.18 10.42
N SER A 38 -4.31 -6.26 10.59
CA SER A 38 -4.96 -5.69 11.78
C SER A 38 -4.38 -6.35 13.02
N ALA A 39 -4.19 -5.59 14.09
CA ALA A 39 -3.84 -6.15 15.40
C ALA A 39 -5.05 -6.87 16.06
N GLY A 40 -6.18 -7.00 15.37
CA GLY A 40 -7.42 -7.58 15.92
C GLY A 40 -8.13 -6.62 16.87
N GLY A 41 -8.06 -5.32 16.60
CA GLY A 41 -8.57 -4.24 17.46
C GLY A 41 -9.93 -3.66 17.04
N THR A 42 -10.39 -2.69 17.81
CA THR A 42 -11.66 -1.93 17.71
C THR A 42 -11.74 -0.95 16.53
N GLU A 43 -10.94 -1.13 15.48
CA GLU A 43 -11.00 -0.29 14.28
C GLU A 43 -12.36 -0.44 13.60
N SER A 44 -12.82 0.62 12.92
CA SER A 44 -14.09 0.56 12.20
C SER A 44 -13.96 -0.29 10.93
N ILE A 45 -15.09 -0.79 10.43
CA ILE A 45 -15.13 -1.58 9.19
C ILE A 45 -14.54 -0.77 8.02
N GLU A 46 -14.79 0.54 7.98
CA GLU A 46 -14.28 1.44 6.95
C GLU A 46 -12.74 1.51 6.94
N VAL A 47 -12.10 1.49 8.12
CA VAL A 47 -10.63 1.45 8.22
C VAL A 47 -10.10 0.11 7.74
N ASP A 48 -10.74 -0.99 8.13
CA ASP A 48 -10.36 -2.33 7.71
C ASP A 48 -10.47 -2.50 6.18
N GLU A 49 -11.55 -1.99 5.57
CA GLU A 49 -11.76 -1.99 4.13
C GLU A 49 -10.74 -1.12 3.40
N ALA A 50 -10.47 0.10 3.89
CA ALA A 50 -9.49 1.00 3.29
C ALA A 50 -8.09 0.39 3.31
N ARG A 51 -7.67 -0.21 4.43
CA ARG A 51 -6.39 -0.91 4.55
C ARG A 51 -6.31 -2.12 3.62
N ALA A 52 -7.36 -2.94 3.55
CA ALA A 52 -7.40 -4.08 2.65
C ALA A 52 -7.32 -3.64 1.17
N SER A 53 -8.02 -2.57 0.80
CA SER A 53 -7.99 -1.97 -0.54
C SER A 53 -6.60 -1.47 -0.90
N ALA A 54 -5.92 -0.76 0.02
CA ALA A 54 -4.54 -0.30 -0.16
C ALA A 54 -3.57 -1.47 -0.37
N LEU A 55 -3.68 -2.52 0.46
CA LEU A 55 -2.86 -3.73 0.31
C LEU A 55 -3.09 -4.42 -1.04
N LEU A 56 -4.35 -4.59 -1.44
CA LEU A 56 -4.69 -5.22 -2.72
C LEU A 56 -4.12 -4.43 -3.90
N ALA A 57 -4.24 -3.10 -3.88
CA ALA A 57 -3.69 -2.26 -4.94
C ALA A 57 -2.15 -2.38 -5.03
N ILE A 58 -1.45 -2.39 -3.89
CA ILE A 58 0.01 -2.63 -3.85
C ILE A 58 0.37 -4.02 -4.41
N CYS A 59 -0.40 -5.04 -4.07
CA CYS A 59 -0.18 -6.39 -4.59
C CYS A 59 -0.32 -6.43 -6.12
N GLU A 60 -1.27 -5.69 -6.71
CA GLU A 60 -1.39 -5.58 -8.17
C GLU A 60 -0.19 -4.89 -8.81
N VAL A 61 0.34 -3.82 -8.19
CA VAL A 61 1.60 -3.20 -8.63
C VAL A 61 2.74 -4.22 -8.59
N GLY A 62 2.90 -4.94 -7.48
CA GLY A 62 3.93 -5.98 -7.33
C GLY A 62 3.83 -7.08 -8.39
N LYS A 63 2.61 -7.53 -8.70
CA LYS A 63 2.36 -8.51 -9.77
C LYS A 63 2.76 -7.98 -11.15
N ALA A 64 2.40 -6.73 -11.46
CA ALA A 64 2.74 -6.12 -12.75
C ALA A 64 4.26 -5.91 -12.89
N LEU A 65 4.93 -5.43 -11.84
CA LEU A 65 6.39 -5.31 -11.79
C LEU A 65 7.08 -6.66 -12.03
N HIS A 66 6.60 -7.72 -11.35
CA HIS A 66 7.15 -9.06 -11.50
C HIS A 66 7.01 -9.59 -12.95
N ARG A 67 5.95 -9.18 -13.66
CA ARG A 67 5.65 -9.59 -15.03
C ARG A 67 6.20 -8.65 -16.10
N GLY A 68 6.88 -7.57 -15.73
CA GLY A 68 7.34 -6.54 -16.67
C GLY A 68 6.20 -5.81 -17.39
N GLN A 69 5.03 -5.68 -16.74
CA GLN A 69 3.86 -5.00 -17.29
C GLN A 69 3.87 -3.49 -16.93
N PRO A 70 3.13 -2.65 -17.67
CA PRO A 70 2.94 -1.24 -17.30
C PRO A 70 2.34 -1.07 -15.90
N THR A 71 2.87 -0.12 -15.14
CA THR A 71 2.52 0.08 -13.72
C THR A 71 2.00 1.47 -13.40
N GLU A 72 2.01 2.43 -14.33
CA GLU A 72 1.66 3.82 -14.02
C GLU A 72 0.24 3.94 -13.44
N ALA A 73 -0.74 3.33 -14.09
CA ALA A 73 -2.13 3.34 -13.62
C ALA A 73 -2.32 2.55 -12.31
N LEU A 74 -1.51 1.51 -12.09
CA LEU A 74 -1.58 0.70 -10.88
C LEU A 74 -0.99 1.44 -9.67
N PHE A 75 0.13 2.16 -9.88
CA PHE A 75 0.68 3.06 -8.88
C PHE A 75 -0.32 4.15 -8.50
N ALA A 76 -0.93 4.83 -9.48
CA ALA A 76 -1.95 5.84 -9.21
C ALA A 76 -3.12 5.29 -8.38
N LYS A 77 -3.61 4.08 -8.71
CA LYS A 77 -4.66 3.41 -7.93
C LYS A 77 -4.20 3.08 -6.51
N ALA A 78 -2.97 2.62 -6.33
CA ALA A 78 -2.41 2.32 -5.02
C ALA A 78 -2.26 3.59 -4.16
N PHE A 79 -1.80 4.71 -4.74
CA PHE A 79 -1.78 6.00 -4.07
C PHE A 79 -3.17 6.43 -3.60
N THR A 80 -4.16 6.43 -4.49
CA THR A 80 -5.53 6.84 -4.12
C THR A 80 -6.11 5.97 -3.00
N ALA A 81 -5.90 4.65 -3.03
CA ALA A 81 -6.37 3.76 -1.98
C ALA A 81 -5.67 4.03 -0.64
N THR A 82 -4.35 4.25 -0.64
CA THR A 82 -3.58 4.55 0.57
C THR A 82 -3.89 5.94 1.12
N GLU A 83 -4.06 6.96 0.29
CA GLU A 83 -4.47 8.30 0.71
C GLU A 83 -5.88 8.30 1.33
N GLY A 84 -6.80 7.49 0.78
CA GLY A 84 -8.12 7.26 1.37
C GLY A 84 -8.03 6.65 2.76
N TRP A 85 -7.14 5.66 2.95
CA TRP A 85 -6.87 5.09 4.27
C TRP A 85 -6.29 6.13 5.24
N VAL A 86 -5.25 6.87 4.86
CA VAL A 86 -4.66 7.95 5.69
C VAL A 86 -5.73 8.95 6.13
N SER A 87 -6.64 9.32 5.23
CA SER A 87 -7.70 10.29 5.52
C SER A 87 -8.71 9.80 6.55
N LEU A 88 -8.92 8.48 6.67
CA LEU A 88 -9.85 7.88 7.63
C LEU A 88 -9.26 7.73 9.04
N VAL A 89 -7.93 7.64 9.15
CA VAL A 89 -7.24 7.34 10.42
C VAL A 89 -6.44 8.53 10.97
N ARG A 90 -6.53 9.69 10.31
CA ARG A 90 -5.95 10.96 10.76
C ARG A 90 -6.91 11.68 11.70
#